data_AF-A0A934A4I2-F1
#
_entry.id   AF-A0A934A4I2-F1
#
_cell.length_a   1.000
_cell.length_b   1.000
_cell.length_c   1.000
_cell.angle_alpha   90.00
_cell.angle_beta   90.00
_cell.angle_gamma   90.00
#
_symmetry.space_group_name_H-M   'P 1'
#
loop_
_entity.id
_entity.type
_entity.pdbx_description
1 polymer ?
#
loop_
_entity_poly.entity_id
_entity_poly.type
_entity_poly.pdbx_seq_one_letter_code
_entity_poly.pdbx_strand_id
1 'polypeptide(L)'
;MTNELLLETDQTGCFDESGRAINCHNSGQDGAVKQDRRIEGPDRFRVTGDIVQDNLTGLFWHINANLPEFPLTWKEAFEFIQEMNTFRLSGINEWRLPARKELFSLVSHQFVNPSLPKSHPFINVFNGYYWTRTESARLLNQAWYVHLGGGKVYRGMKHGSYMVWAVSGQFADHHFMENRFIAHGDSLYDRITCRYWYAGDKLNDGAITWKDAIRAVEKLNATREVGHGPWRLPNIRELDSLVDDRNHSPAFADGFFINKEQDGYWSSTTSLYEPRYAWVLYALDGAIGVGYKPNVDFYVLAVRG
;
A
#
# COMPACT_ATOMS: atom_id res chain seq x y z
N MET A 1 24.09 2.05 -7.59
CA MET A 1 22.73 1.58 -7.88
C MET A 1 21.94 1.70 -6.58
N THR A 2 21.20 2.79 -6.42
CA THR A 2 20.25 2.94 -5.32
C THR A 2 19.15 1.92 -5.55
N ASN A 3 19.11 0.89 -4.70
CA ASN A 3 18.07 -0.13 -4.76
C ASN A 3 16.80 0.54 -4.24
N GLU A 4 15.96 1.03 -5.15
CA GLU A 4 14.70 1.68 -4.81
C GLU A 4 13.79 0.64 -4.14
N LEU A 5 13.55 0.82 -2.84
CA LEU A 5 12.80 -0.12 -1.98
C LEU A 5 11.28 0.06 -2.07
N LEU A 6 10.83 1.06 -2.81
CA LEU A 6 9.42 1.37 -2.98
C LEU A 6 8.85 0.53 -4.12
N LEU A 7 7.90 -0.34 -3.78
CA LEU A 7 7.07 -0.99 -4.78
C LEU A 7 6.19 0.06 -5.48
N GLU A 8 6.02 -0.06 -6.80
CA GLU A 8 5.07 0.76 -7.56
C GLU A 8 3.69 0.09 -7.63
N THR A 9 2.66 0.86 -7.96
CA THR A 9 1.37 0.27 -8.34
C THR A 9 1.46 -0.28 -9.76
N ASP A 10 0.55 -1.18 -10.09
CA ASP A 10 0.32 -1.78 -11.40
C ASP A 10 -0.86 -1.13 -12.14
N GLN A 11 -1.40 -0.02 -11.63
CA GLN A 11 -2.53 0.67 -12.27
C GLN A 11 -2.13 1.34 -13.59
N THR A 12 -2.76 0.93 -14.70
CA THR A 12 -2.47 1.45 -16.05
C THR A 12 -3.54 2.42 -16.59
N GLY A 13 -4.75 2.40 -16.00
CA GLY A 13 -5.89 3.18 -16.48
C GLY A 13 -6.10 4.48 -15.69
N CYS A 14 -6.72 5.46 -16.34
CA CYS A 14 -7.09 6.75 -15.75
C CYS A 14 -8.59 6.98 -15.88
N PHE A 15 -9.21 7.59 -14.87
CA PHE A 15 -10.66 7.72 -14.76
C PHE A 15 -11.08 9.10 -14.24
N ASP A 16 -12.17 9.64 -14.76
CA ASP A 16 -12.77 10.87 -14.27
C ASP A 16 -13.56 10.66 -12.96
N GLU A 17 -14.16 11.73 -12.44
CA GLU A 17 -14.96 11.72 -11.20
C GLU A 17 -16.28 10.94 -11.31
N SER A 18 -16.74 10.67 -12.53
CA SER A 18 -17.90 9.80 -12.82
C SER A 18 -17.51 8.34 -13.01
N GLY A 19 -16.22 8.02 -12.92
CA GLY A 19 -15.68 6.66 -13.11
C GLY A 19 -15.51 6.26 -14.58
N ARG A 20 -15.63 7.20 -15.52
CA ARG A 20 -15.40 6.91 -16.95
C ARG A 20 -13.90 6.92 -17.23
N ALA A 21 -13.46 5.96 -18.03
CA ALA A 21 -12.08 5.90 -18.51
C ALA A 21 -11.75 7.16 -19.34
N ILE A 22 -10.57 7.72 -19.13
CA ILE A 22 -10.03 8.87 -19.85
C ILE A 22 -8.61 8.59 -20.32
N ASN A 23 -8.10 9.42 -21.22
CA ASN A 23 -6.69 9.36 -21.61
C ASN A 23 -5.80 9.73 -20.41
N CYS A 24 -4.78 8.92 -20.12
CA CYS A 24 -3.84 9.17 -19.04
C CYS A 24 -2.87 10.34 -19.29
N HIS A 25 -2.67 10.73 -20.55
CA HIS A 25 -1.73 11.79 -20.91
C HIS A 25 -2.07 13.10 -20.19
N ASN A 26 -1.12 13.62 -19.40
CA ASN A 26 -1.26 14.80 -18.56
C ASN A 26 -2.44 14.76 -17.57
N SER A 27 -2.92 13.57 -17.19
CA SER A 27 -4.05 13.43 -16.28
C SER A 27 -3.68 13.66 -14.80
N GLY A 28 -2.38 13.63 -14.45
CA GLY A 28 -1.90 13.64 -13.07
C GLY A 28 -2.22 12.38 -12.26
N GLN A 29 -2.79 11.35 -12.90
CA GLN A 29 -3.15 10.08 -12.27
C GLN A 29 -2.02 9.07 -12.32
N ASP A 30 -2.09 8.10 -11.42
CA ASP A 30 -1.11 7.01 -11.28
C ASP A 30 -0.93 6.23 -12.60
N GLY A 31 -2.03 5.97 -13.32
CA GLY A 31 -1.99 5.31 -14.63
C GLY A 31 -1.21 6.05 -15.73
N ALA A 32 -0.85 7.31 -15.53
CA ALA A 32 0.02 8.06 -16.44
C ALA A 32 1.52 7.79 -16.20
N VAL A 33 1.88 7.22 -15.06
CA VAL A 33 3.26 6.93 -14.67
C VAL A 33 3.69 5.60 -15.29
N LYS A 34 4.92 5.55 -15.81
CA LYS A 34 5.49 4.32 -16.37
C LYS A 34 5.77 3.34 -15.24
N GLN A 35 5.21 2.15 -15.36
CA GLN A 35 5.33 1.11 -14.35
C GLN A 35 6.60 0.28 -14.46
N ASP A 36 7.03 -0.23 -13.31
CA ASP A 36 7.94 -1.34 -13.17
C ASP A 36 7.34 -2.64 -13.75
N ARG A 37 7.92 -3.08 -14.87
CA ARG A 37 7.51 -4.31 -15.58
C ARG A 37 7.66 -5.58 -14.73
N ARG A 38 8.41 -5.54 -13.63
CA ARG A 38 8.56 -6.68 -12.71
C ARG A 38 7.27 -6.99 -11.95
N ILE A 39 6.36 -6.04 -11.77
CA ILE A 39 5.15 -6.22 -10.96
C ILE A 39 4.16 -7.21 -11.60
N GLU A 40 3.96 -7.08 -12.91
CA GLU A 40 3.09 -7.96 -13.73
C GLU A 40 3.90 -8.95 -14.57
N GLY A 41 5.22 -8.99 -14.40
CA GLY A 41 6.12 -9.85 -15.17
C GLY A 41 5.85 -11.34 -14.90
N PRO A 42 5.97 -12.21 -15.91
CA PRO A 42 5.79 -13.66 -15.73
C PRO A 42 6.82 -14.25 -14.76
N ASP A 43 7.96 -13.59 -14.59
CA ASP A 43 9.05 -14.03 -13.71
C ASP A 43 8.90 -13.55 -12.27
N ARG A 44 7.83 -12.82 -11.93
CA ARG A 44 7.61 -12.38 -10.54
C ARG A 44 7.46 -13.57 -9.60
N PHE A 45 6.63 -14.53 -9.96
CA PHE A 45 6.32 -15.66 -9.10
C PHE A 45 6.91 -16.95 -9.67
N ARG A 46 7.73 -17.63 -8.86
CA ARG A 46 8.28 -18.95 -9.19
C ARG A 46 7.72 -19.99 -8.25
N VAL A 47 7.03 -20.99 -8.81
CA VAL A 47 6.43 -22.09 -8.06
C VAL A 47 7.43 -23.25 -7.92
N THR A 48 7.55 -23.82 -6.72
CA THR A 48 8.27 -25.08 -6.45
C THR A 48 7.50 -25.88 -5.41
N GLY A 49 6.80 -26.93 -5.85
CA GLY A 49 5.86 -27.65 -4.98
C GLY A 49 4.77 -26.71 -4.46
N ASP A 50 4.57 -26.69 -3.14
CA ASP A 50 3.57 -25.84 -2.47
C ASP A 50 4.09 -24.43 -2.11
N ILE A 51 5.26 -24.05 -2.62
CA ILE A 51 5.90 -22.77 -2.31
C ILE A 51 5.93 -21.88 -3.55
N VAL A 52 5.57 -20.62 -3.37
CA VAL A 52 5.68 -19.55 -4.35
C VAL A 52 6.74 -18.56 -3.89
N GLN A 53 7.85 -18.50 -4.60
CA GLN A 53 8.85 -17.45 -4.41
C GLN A 53 8.39 -16.18 -5.15
N ASP A 54 8.26 -15.06 -4.44
CA ASP A 54 8.02 -13.74 -5.02
C ASP A 54 9.37 -13.03 -5.23
N ASN A 55 9.85 -13.04 -6.47
CA ASN A 55 11.13 -12.44 -6.86
C ASN A 55 11.13 -10.90 -6.73
N LEU A 56 9.96 -10.27 -6.60
CA LEU A 56 9.88 -8.83 -6.36
C LEU A 56 10.23 -8.48 -4.90
N THR A 57 9.83 -9.33 -3.95
CA THR A 57 9.96 -9.06 -2.51
C THR A 57 10.98 -9.93 -1.80
N GLY A 58 11.40 -11.04 -2.43
CA GLY A 58 12.23 -12.08 -1.82
C GLY A 58 11.49 -13.01 -0.86
N LEU A 59 10.16 -12.86 -0.73
CA LEU A 59 9.34 -13.66 0.17
C LEU A 59 8.94 -15.01 -0.44
N PHE A 60 8.67 -15.96 0.43
CA PHE A 60 8.13 -17.27 0.08
C PHE A 60 6.72 -17.41 0.65
N TRP A 61 5.75 -17.68 -0.21
CA TRP A 61 4.35 -17.81 0.16
C TRP A 61 3.91 -19.25 -0.01
N HIS A 62 3.03 -19.73 0.88
CA HIS A 62 2.34 -20.99 0.63
C HIS A 62 1.39 -20.81 -0.57
N ILE A 63 1.35 -21.77 -1.50
CA ILE A 63 0.56 -21.65 -2.74
C ILE A 63 -0.95 -21.64 -2.47
N ASN A 64 -1.39 -22.42 -1.48
CA ASN A 64 -2.77 -22.42 -0.99
C ASN A 64 -2.94 -21.25 -0.01
N ALA A 65 -3.68 -20.23 -0.44
CA ALA A 65 -3.96 -19.04 0.35
C ALA A 65 -4.95 -19.30 1.49
N ASN A 66 -5.71 -20.39 1.47
CA ASN A 66 -6.70 -20.74 2.50
C ASN A 66 -6.48 -22.17 2.99
N LEU A 67 -5.28 -22.44 3.49
CA LEU A 67 -4.91 -23.77 3.96
C LEU A 67 -5.78 -24.30 5.13
N PRO A 68 -6.24 -23.47 6.10
CA PRO A 68 -7.18 -23.94 7.13
C PRO A 68 -8.61 -24.23 6.64
N GLU A 69 -8.93 -23.90 5.39
CA GLU A 69 -10.26 -23.96 4.76
C GLU A 69 -11.31 -22.99 5.33
N PHE A 70 -11.29 -22.77 6.64
CA PHE A 70 -12.21 -21.89 7.37
C PHE A 70 -11.46 -20.71 8.02
N PRO A 71 -12.13 -19.56 8.18
CA PRO A 71 -11.51 -18.41 8.81
C PRO A 71 -11.26 -18.67 10.30
N LEU A 72 -10.12 -18.19 10.80
CA LEU A 72 -9.66 -18.39 12.17
C LEU A 72 -9.64 -17.07 12.93
N THR A 73 -9.83 -17.13 14.26
CA THR A 73 -9.50 -15.99 15.12
C THR A 73 -8.00 -15.67 15.04
N TRP A 74 -7.61 -14.47 15.46
CA TRP A 74 -6.20 -14.06 15.36
C TRP A 74 -5.28 -14.96 16.19
N LYS A 75 -5.77 -15.45 17.34
CA LYS A 75 -5.03 -16.40 18.18
C LYS A 75 -4.88 -17.77 17.50
N GLU A 76 -6.00 -18.34 17.02
CA GLU A 76 -6.01 -19.62 16.30
C GLU A 76 -5.12 -19.58 15.05
N ALA A 77 -5.04 -18.42 14.37
CA ALA A 77 -4.15 -18.23 13.23
C ALA A 77 -2.66 -18.40 13.60
N PHE A 78 -2.22 -17.92 14.77
CA PHE A 78 -0.86 -18.18 15.23
C PHE A 78 -0.65 -19.63 15.65
N GLU A 79 -1.63 -20.25 16.29
CA GLU A 79 -1.58 -21.67 16.66
C GLU A 79 -1.45 -22.55 15.41
N PHE A 80 -2.20 -22.25 14.35
CA PHE A 80 -2.10 -22.92 13.05
C PHE A 80 -0.72 -22.77 12.41
N ILE A 81 -0.14 -21.57 12.43
CA ILE A 81 1.23 -21.32 11.95
C ILE A 81 2.26 -22.12 12.77
N GLN A 82 2.10 -22.20 14.10
CA GLN A 82 2.98 -23.00 14.94
C GLN A 82 2.90 -24.48 14.56
N GLU A 83 1.70 -25.00 14.32
CA GLU A 83 1.47 -26.36 13.86
C GLU A 83 2.15 -26.62 12.50
N MET A 84 1.98 -25.72 11.52
CA MET A 84 2.69 -25.80 10.23
C MET A 84 4.21 -25.93 10.42
N ASN A 85 4.79 -25.17 11.36
CA ASN A 85 6.21 -25.19 11.64
C ASN A 85 6.67 -26.46 12.34
N THR A 86 5.88 -26.98 13.29
CA THR A 86 6.15 -28.26 13.97
C THR A 86 6.19 -29.41 12.98
N PHE A 87 5.26 -29.45 12.03
CA PHE A 87 5.21 -30.49 10.99
C PHE A 87 6.10 -30.21 9.78
N ARG A 88 6.80 -29.06 9.75
CA ARG A 88 7.62 -28.62 8.63
C ARG A 88 6.88 -28.66 7.30
N LEU A 89 5.65 -28.13 7.27
CA LEU A 89 4.82 -28.18 6.07
C LEU A 89 5.56 -27.55 4.89
N SER A 90 5.53 -28.25 3.74
CA SER A 90 6.27 -27.87 2.52
C SER A 90 7.80 -27.79 2.72
N GLY A 91 8.34 -28.42 3.77
CA GLY A 91 9.77 -28.41 4.10
C GLY A 91 10.24 -27.16 4.84
N ILE A 92 9.35 -26.21 5.13
CA ILE A 92 9.66 -24.95 5.83
C ILE A 92 9.16 -25.03 7.28
N ASN A 93 9.97 -24.57 8.23
CA ASN A 93 9.64 -24.51 9.65
C ASN A 93 9.70 -23.09 10.24
N GLU A 94 9.73 -22.10 9.35
CA GLU A 94 9.76 -20.66 9.65
C GLU A 94 8.62 -19.93 8.92
N TRP A 95 7.47 -20.59 8.76
CA TRP A 95 6.23 -19.96 8.37
C TRP A 95 5.77 -18.98 9.44
N ARG A 96 5.10 -17.92 8.98
CA ARG A 96 4.49 -16.89 9.81
C ARG A 96 3.29 -16.28 9.12
N LEU A 97 2.43 -15.64 9.89
CA LEU A 97 1.50 -14.66 9.33
C LEU A 97 2.28 -13.51 8.70
N PRO A 98 1.83 -12.95 7.57
CA PRO A 98 2.48 -11.82 6.94
C PRO A 98 2.30 -10.58 7.80
N ALA A 99 3.30 -9.71 7.84
CA ALA A 99 3.10 -8.33 8.26
C ALA A 99 2.23 -7.61 7.23
N ARG A 100 1.61 -6.52 7.66
CA ARG A 100 0.75 -5.69 6.83
C ARG A 100 1.36 -5.32 5.49
N LYS A 101 2.59 -4.76 5.48
CA LYS A 101 3.29 -4.36 4.24
C LYS A 101 3.63 -5.55 3.33
N GLU A 102 3.93 -6.70 3.91
CA GLU A 102 4.21 -7.92 3.15
C GLU A 102 2.97 -8.42 2.43
N LEU A 103 1.82 -8.47 3.09
CA LEU A 103 0.58 -8.87 2.43
C LEU A 103 0.11 -7.81 1.41
N PHE A 104 0.28 -6.52 1.73
CA PHE A 104 -0.02 -5.43 0.81
C PHE A 104 0.90 -5.40 -0.43
N SER A 105 2.08 -6.03 -0.37
CA SER A 105 2.97 -6.19 -1.53
C SER A 105 2.38 -7.08 -2.63
N LEU A 106 1.48 -8.02 -2.27
CA LEU A 106 0.76 -8.86 -3.22
C LEU A 106 -0.41 -8.13 -3.87
N VAL A 107 -0.91 -7.04 -3.27
CA VAL A 107 -2.12 -6.35 -3.75
C VAL A 107 -1.87 -5.70 -5.10
N SER A 108 -2.70 -6.07 -6.07
CA SER A 108 -2.84 -5.41 -7.36
C SER A 108 -3.85 -4.25 -7.26
N HIS A 109 -3.52 -3.15 -7.91
CA HIS A 109 -4.34 -1.96 -8.12
C HIS A 109 -4.95 -1.96 -9.54
N GLN A 110 -4.63 -2.96 -10.36
CA GLN A 110 -5.17 -3.22 -11.70
C GLN A 110 -6.29 -4.27 -11.72
N PHE A 111 -6.31 -5.19 -10.76
CA PHE A 111 -7.25 -6.30 -10.70
C PHE A 111 -8.08 -6.26 -9.41
N VAL A 112 -9.25 -6.90 -9.45
CA VAL A 112 -10.20 -6.97 -8.35
C VAL A 112 -10.87 -8.34 -8.33
N ASN A 113 -11.26 -8.80 -7.14
CA ASN A 113 -11.93 -10.09 -6.93
C ASN A 113 -11.22 -11.31 -7.57
N PRO A 114 -9.94 -11.59 -7.23
CA PRO A 114 -9.13 -10.92 -6.21
C PRO A 114 -8.24 -9.78 -6.76
N SER A 115 -7.83 -8.89 -5.88
CA SER A 115 -6.85 -7.82 -6.10
C SER A 115 -5.44 -8.39 -6.04
N LEU A 116 -5.13 -9.30 -6.95
CA LEU A 116 -3.82 -9.91 -7.15
C LEU A 116 -3.40 -9.78 -8.62
N PRO A 117 -2.08 -9.72 -8.94
CA PRO A 117 -1.58 -9.68 -10.31
C PRO A 117 -2.15 -10.82 -11.15
N LYS A 118 -2.48 -10.59 -12.42
CA LYS A 118 -3.12 -11.61 -13.27
C LYS A 118 -2.30 -12.91 -13.39
N SER A 119 -0.98 -12.81 -13.28
CA SER A 119 -0.04 -13.94 -13.35
C SER A 119 0.13 -14.71 -12.04
N HIS A 120 -0.60 -14.37 -10.97
CA HIS A 120 -0.41 -15.00 -9.67
C HIS A 120 -0.68 -16.52 -9.72
N PRO A 121 0.15 -17.37 -9.08
CA PRO A 121 -0.04 -18.83 -9.10
C PRO A 121 -0.90 -19.36 -7.95
N PHE A 122 -1.36 -18.49 -7.05
CA PHE A 122 -2.03 -18.89 -5.82
C PHE A 122 -3.39 -19.54 -6.04
N ILE A 123 -3.70 -20.53 -5.21
CA ILE A 123 -4.95 -21.30 -5.24
C ILE A 123 -5.76 -21.06 -3.97
N ASN A 124 -7.08 -21.32 -4.05
CA ASN A 124 -8.05 -21.12 -2.97
C ASN A 124 -8.01 -19.70 -2.37
N VAL A 125 -7.78 -18.70 -3.23
CA VAL A 125 -7.82 -17.29 -2.83
C VAL A 125 -9.27 -16.90 -2.51
N PHE A 126 -9.48 -16.42 -1.29
CA PHE A 126 -10.75 -15.87 -0.84
C PHE A 126 -10.76 -14.35 -1.10
N ASN A 127 -11.84 -13.81 -1.64
CA ASN A 127 -11.89 -12.36 -1.92
C ASN A 127 -12.09 -11.49 -0.67
N GLY A 128 -12.36 -12.10 0.49
CA GLY A 128 -12.55 -11.36 1.73
C GLY A 128 -11.22 -11.04 2.41
N TYR A 129 -11.18 -11.20 3.72
CA TYR A 129 -10.10 -10.68 4.54
C TYR A 129 -9.10 -11.74 4.99
N TYR A 130 -7.84 -11.34 4.97
CA TYR A 130 -6.69 -12.12 5.40
C TYR A 130 -6.01 -11.47 6.58
N TRP A 131 -5.75 -12.25 7.62
CA TRP A 131 -5.00 -11.79 8.77
C TRP A 131 -3.57 -11.43 8.43
N THR A 132 -3.08 -10.43 9.13
CA THR A 132 -1.66 -10.12 9.25
C THR A 132 -1.22 -10.32 10.70
N ARG A 133 0.09 -10.46 10.95
CA ARG A 133 0.66 -10.42 12.31
C ARG A 133 0.77 -9.01 12.88
N THR A 134 0.49 -7.97 12.10
CA THR A 134 0.64 -6.59 12.55
C THR A 134 -0.51 -6.25 13.51
N GLU A 135 -0.17 -5.83 14.72
CA GLU A 135 -1.14 -5.34 15.69
C GLU A 135 -1.49 -3.87 15.42
N SER A 136 -2.67 -3.44 15.84
CA SER A 136 -3.02 -2.02 15.82
C SER A 136 -2.37 -1.30 16.99
N ALA A 137 -1.44 -0.36 16.72
CA ALA A 137 -0.86 0.49 17.76
C ALA A 137 -1.90 1.32 18.51
N ARG A 138 -3.00 1.70 17.84
CA ARG A 138 -4.08 2.51 18.41
C ARG A 138 -5.07 1.71 19.24
N LEU A 139 -5.38 0.47 18.83
CA LEU A 139 -6.42 -0.37 19.42
C LEU A 139 -5.87 -1.78 19.66
N LEU A 140 -5.32 -2.03 20.85
CA LEU A 140 -4.57 -3.25 21.17
C LEU A 140 -5.36 -4.57 21.06
N ASN A 141 -6.70 -4.50 21.08
CA ASN A 141 -7.59 -5.64 20.86
C ASN A 141 -7.88 -5.93 19.38
N GLN A 142 -7.26 -5.18 18.47
CA GLN A 142 -7.40 -5.33 17.03
C GLN A 142 -6.07 -5.67 16.37
N ALA A 143 -6.16 -6.35 15.23
CA ALA A 143 -5.04 -6.62 14.34
C ALA A 143 -5.41 -6.23 12.90
N TRP A 144 -4.40 -6.04 12.07
CA TRP A 144 -4.57 -5.65 10.69
C TRP A 144 -4.95 -6.84 9.80
N TYR A 145 -5.81 -6.58 8.82
CA TYR A 145 -6.14 -7.50 7.74
C TYR A 145 -6.05 -6.77 6.39
N VAL A 146 -5.90 -7.56 5.32
CA VAL A 146 -6.05 -7.09 3.93
C VAL A 146 -7.27 -7.74 3.31
N HIS A 147 -8.15 -6.95 2.69
CA HIS A 147 -9.34 -7.41 1.99
C HIS A 147 -9.07 -7.51 0.48
N LEU A 148 -9.03 -8.72 -0.08
CA LEU A 148 -8.62 -8.94 -1.46
C LEU A 148 -9.69 -8.61 -2.52
N GLY A 149 -10.93 -8.27 -2.16
CA GLY A 149 -11.92 -7.90 -3.18
C GLY A 149 -11.60 -6.58 -3.87
N GLY A 150 -10.98 -5.66 -3.13
CA GLY A 150 -10.56 -4.33 -3.63
C GLY A 150 -9.28 -3.81 -2.97
N GLY A 151 -8.49 -4.70 -2.38
CA GLY A 151 -7.16 -4.46 -1.78
C GLY A 151 -7.10 -3.55 -0.54
N LYS A 152 -8.22 -3.29 0.13
CA LYS A 152 -8.28 -2.40 1.31
C LYS A 152 -7.51 -2.98 2.50
N VAL A 153 -6.89 -2.11 3.31
CA VAL A 153 -6.11 -2.49 4.50
C VAL A 153 -6.75 -1.87 5.74
N TYR A 154 -7.37 -2.71 6.56
CA TYR A 154 -8.13 -2.30 7.75
C TYR A 154 -7.80 -3.15 8.96
N ARG A 155 -8.50 -2.89 10.08
CA ARG A 155 -8.32 -3.60 11.34
C ARG A 155 -9.60 -4.31 11.68
N GLY A 156 -9.45 -5.48 12.28
CA GLY A 156 -10.53 -6.29 12.82
C GLY A 156 -10.25 -6.62 14.27
N MET A 157 -11.31 -6.86 15.05
CA MET A 157 -11.16 -7.38 16.40
C MET A 157 -10.44 -8.74 16.37
N LYS A 158 -9.48 -8.98 17.29
CA LYS A 158 -8.68 -10.21 17.33
C LYS A 158 -9.52 -11.50 17.53
N HIS A 159 -10.73 -11.37 18.08
CA HIS A 159 -11.70 -12.47 18.20
C HIS A 159 -12.56 -12.69 16.94
N GLY A 160 -12.44 -11.84 15.92
CA GLY A 160 -13.11 -12.03 14.64
C GLY A 160 -12.38 -13.08 13.80
N SER A 161 -13.08 -13.71 12.88
CA SER A 161 -12.53 -14.81 12.07
C SER A 161 -12.17 -14.33 10.67
N TYR A 162 -10.92 -14.57 10.25
CA TYR A 162 -10.42 -14.21 8.92
C TYR A 162 -9.44 -15.26 8.38
N MET A 163 -9.14 -15.21 7.08
CA MET A 163 -8.31 -16.23 6.42
C MET A 163 -6.83 -16.11 6.78
N VAL A 164 -6.10 -17.23 6.68
CA VAL A 164 -4.68 -17.33 7.01
C VAL A 164 -3.87 -17.71 5.79
N TRP A 165 -2.91 -16.87 5.44
CA TRP A 165 -2.01 -17.10 4.33
C TRP A 165 -0.57 -17.03 4.82
N ALA A 166 0.11 -18.17 4.88
CA ALA A 166 1.46 -18.25 5.42
C ALA A 166 2.51 -17.68 4.47
N VAL A 167 3.47 -16.97 5.06
CA VAL A 167 4.65 -16.42 4.39
C VAL A 167 5.91 -16.78 5.17
N SER A 168 7.06 -16.78 4.50
CA SER A 168 8.39 -16.96 5.08
C SER A 168 9.43 -16.10 4.34
N GLY A 169 10.66 -16.07 4.85
CA GLY A 169 11.74 -15.21 4.37
C GLY A 169 11.76 -13.82 5.00
N GLN A 170 12.78 -13.05 4.63
CA GLN A 170 12.99 -11.67 5.11
C GLN A 170 12.49 -10.67 4.08
N PHE A 171 11.55 -9.82 4.49
CA PHE A 171 11.16 -8.67 3.71
C PHE A 171 12.16 -7.53 3.95
N ALA A 172 12.73 -7.00 2.87
CA ALA A 172 13.65 -5.87 2.95
C ALA A 172 12.87 -4.59 3.31
N ASP A 173 12.55 -4.43 4.58
CA ASP A 173 11.86 -3.25 5.09
C ASP A 173 12.76 -2.50 6.07
N HIS A 174 13.37 -1.43 5.57
CA HIS A 174 14.35 -0.63 6.32
C HIS A 174 13.68 0.44 7.19
N HIS A 175 12.62 0.08 7.93
CA HIS A 175 11.91 0.98 8.86
C HIS A 175 12.83 1.79 9.78
N PHE A 176 13.98 1.23 10.13
CA PHE A 176 14.96 1.85 11.01
C PHE A 176 16.12 2.42 10.19
N MET A 177 15.89 3.60 9.63
CA MET A 177 16.96 4.47 9.18
C MET A 177 16.94 5.75 10.02
N GLU A 178 17.97 5.93 10.85
CA GLU A 178 18.18 7.22 11.50
C GLU A 178 18.29 8.32 10.45
N ASN A 179 17.61 9.44 10.70
CA ASN A 179 17.54 10.56 9.76
C ASN A 179 17.02 10.13 8.38
N ARG A 180 15.95 9.32 8.32
CA ARG A 180 15.25 8.93 7.08
C ARG A 180 14.89 10.15 6.24
N PHE A 181 14.33 11.18 6.87
CA PHE A 181 13.87 12.39 6.21
C PHE A 181 14.87 13.53 6.37
N ILE A 182 15.37 14.08 5.27
CA ILE A 182 16.32 15.21 5.24
C ILE A 182 15.66 16.42 4.61
N ALA A 183 15.62 17.55 5.32
CA ALA A 183 15.08 18.79 4.80
C ALA A 183 16.02 19.45 3.77
N HIS A 184 15.46 19.89 2.65
CA HIS A 184 16.12 20.61 1.56
C HIS A 184 15.23 21.76 1.09
N GLY A 185 15.36 22.92 1.73
CA GLY A 185 14.52 24.08 1.43
C GLY A 185 13.03 23.76 1.65
N ASP A 186 12.25 23.80 0.58
CA ASP A 186 10.81 23.48 0.56
C ASP A 186 10.51 22.00 0.25
N SER A 187 11.50 21.13 0.38
CA SER A 187 11.37 19.70 0.11
C SER A 187 11.90 18.89 1.28
N LEU A 188 11.32 17.71 1.51
CA LEU A 188 11.79 16.71 2.47
C LEU A 188 12.18 15.46 1.71
N TYR A 189 13.46 15.13 1.67
CA TYR A 189 13.99 13.96 0.98
C TYR A 189 13.89 12.72 1.87
N ASP A 190 13.20 11.70 1.38
CA ASP A 190 13.10 10.39 2.01
C ASP A 190 14.20 9.47 1.46
N ARG A 191 15.16 9.13 2.31
CA ARG A 191 16.31 8.30 1.95
C ARG A 191 15.97 6.82 1.68
N ILE A 192 14.82 6.34 2.14
CA ILE A 192 14.39 4.95 1.91
C ILE A 192 13.76 4.82 0.53
N THR A 193 12.84 5.73 0.20
CA THR A 193 12.09 5.69 -1.07
C THR A 193 12.77 6.48 -2.19
N CYS A 194 13.80 7.26 -1.85
CA CYS A 194 14.43 8.22 -2.76
C CYS A 194 13.46 9.28 -3.32
N ARG A 195 12.36 9.56 -2.62
CA ARG A 195 11.35 10.56 -3.01
C ARG A 195 11.57 11.88 -2.30
N TYR A 196 11.18 12.97 -2.94
CA TYR A 196 11.04 14.28 -2.32
C TYR A 196 9.57 14.55 -2.04
N TRP A 197 9.27 14.98 -0.82
CA TRP A 197 7.95 15.41 -0.39
C TRP A 197 7.92 16.93 -0.25
N TYR A 198 6.87 17.57 -0.74
CA TYR A 198 6.77 19.01 -0.73
C TYR A 198 6.48 19.53 0.68
N ALA A 199 7.37 20.36 1.21
CA ALA A 199 7.37 20.91 2.57
C ALA A 199 7.21 22.44 2.62
N GLY A 200 6.81 23.07 1.50
CA GLY A 200 6.54 24.50 1.42
C GLY A 200 5.14 24.90 1.92
N ASP A 201 4.61 26.00 1.39
CA ASP A 201 3.29 26.53 1.75
C ASP A 201 2.16 25.53 1.47
N LYS A 202 1.12 25.51 2.29
CA LYS A 202 -0.02 24.61 2.13
C LYS A 202 -0.60 24.67 0.70
N LEU A 203 -0.87 23.50 0.13
CA LEU A 203 -1.45 23.37 -1.21
C LEU A 203 -2.93 23.73 -1.26
N ASN A 204 -3.61 23.64 -0.12
CA ASN A 204 -5.04 23.87 0.04
C ASN A 204 -5.40 24.16 1.50
N ASP A 205 -6.50 24.88 1.70
CA ASP A 205 -7.12 25.10 3.00
C ASP A 205 -8.28 24.12 3.21
N GLY A 206 -8.18 23.25 4.22
CA GLY A 206 -9.20 22.24 4.52
C GLY A 206 -9.22 21.08 3.52
N ALA A 207 -10.15 20.14 3.71
CA ALA A 207 -10.35 19.04 2.77
C ALA A 207 -10.81 19.54 1.39
N ILE A 208 -10.49 18.79 0.33
CA ILE A 208 -10.85 19.12 -1.05
C ILE A 208 -11.29 17.87 -1.83
N THR A 209 -11.89 18.08 -3.00
CA THR A 209 -12.19 16.97 -3.92
C THR A 209 -10.92 16.36 -4.50
N TRP A 210 -11.02 15.11 -4.96
CA TRP A 210 -9.88 14.45 -5.60
C TRP A 210 -9.43 15.17 -6.88
N LYS A 211 -10.38 15.75 -7.64
CA LYS A 211 -10.08 16.54 -8.83
C LYS A 211 -9.35 17.85 -8.49
N ASP A 212 -9.74 18.49 -7.39
CA ASP A 212 -9.07 19.69 -6.92
C ASP A 212 -7.68 19.39 -6.35
N ALA A 213 -7.44 18.18 -5.83
CA ALA A 213 -6.11 17.72 -5.43
C ALA A 213 -5.13 17.66 -6.60
N ILE A 214 -5.54 17.11 -7.74
CA ILE A 214 -4.72 17.12 -8.97
C ILE A 214 -4.42 18.57 -9.38
N ARG A 215 -5.45 19.43 -9.43
CA ARG A 215 -5.30 20.86 -9.78
C ARG A 215 -4.39 21.63 -8.82
N ALA A 216 -4.40 21.30 -7.53
CA ALA A 216 -3.54 21.95 -6.54
C ALA A 216 -2.07 21.68 -6.85
N VAL A 217 -1.73 20.45 -7.24
CA VAL A 217 -0.36 20.08 -7.65
C VAL A 217 0.01 20.68 -9.02
N GLU A 218 -0.94 20.77 -9.96
CA GLU A 218 -0.72 21.49 -11.22
C GLU A 218 -0.39 22.97 -11.00
N LYS A 219 -1.12 23.65 -10.09
CA LYS A 219 -0.83 25.03 -9.69
C LYS A 219 0.54 25.18 -9.04
N LEU A 220 0.95 24.22 -8.20
CA LEU A 220 2.29 24.19 -7.60
C LEU A 220 3.39 24.14 -8.68
N ASN A 221 3.17 23.37 -9.75
CA ASN A 221 4.14 23.26 -10.84
C ASN A 221 4.21 24.53 -11.70
N ALA A 222 3.14 25.31 -11.79
CA ALA A 222 3.09 26.53 -12.60
C ALA A 222 3.89 27.71 -12.01
N THR A 223 4.21 27.68 -10.71
CA THR A 223 4.82 28.81 -9.98
C THR A 223 6.33 28.66 -9.76
N ARG A 224 6.98 27.60 -10.24
CA ARG A 224 8.36 27.24 -9.85
C ARG A 224 9.35 27.18 -11.00
N GLU A 225 10.61 27.48 -10.66
CA GLU A 225 11.74 27.52 -11.59
C GLU A 225 12.09 26.15 -12.18
N VAL A 226 12.58 26.21 -13.43
CA VAL A 226 12.95 25.06 -14.27
C VAL A 226 14.20 24.38 -13.69
N GLY A 227 14.16 23.06 -13.46
CA GLY A 227 15.38 22.29 -13.15
C GLY A 227 15.17 21.03 -12.30
N HIS A 228 14.06 20.94 -11.57
CA HIS A 228 13.66 19.73 -10.86
C HIS A 228 12.38 19.16 -11.49
N GLY A 229 12.23 17.82 -11.55
CA GLY A 229 11.05 17.17 -12.13
C GLY A 229 9.73 17.63 -11.47
N PRO A 230 8.59 17.53 -12.17
CA PRO A 230 7.32 18.07 -11.70
C PRO A 230 6.85 17.34 -10.44
N TRP A 231 6.21 18.09 -9.55
CA TRP A 231 5.43 17.52 -8.45
C TRP A 231 4.21 16.78 -8.99
N ARG A 232 3.81 15.73 -8.29
CA ARG A 232 2.58 14.97 -8.57
C ARG A 232 1.89 14.58 -7.26
N LEU A 233 0.62 14.22 -7.39
CA LEU A 233 -0.09 13.54 -6.31
C LEU A 233 0.54 12.15 -6.11
N PRO A 234 0.87 11.74 -4.87
CA PRO A 234 1.49 10.45 -4.61
C PRO A 234 0.53 9.32 -4.95
N ASN A 235 1.07 8.20 -5.41
CA ASN A 235 0.29 6.98 -5.51
C ASN A 235 0.11 6.35 -4.11
N ILE A 236 -0.75 5.33 -4.02
CA ILE A 236 -1.08 4.76 -2.70
C ILE A 236 0.09 4.04 -2.04
N ARG A 237 1.05 3.49 -2.81
CA ARG A 237 2.24 2.85 -2.23
C ARG A 237 3.22 3.87 -1.67
N GLU A 238 3.36 5.03 -2.31
CA GLU A 238 4.14 6.14 -1.77
C GLU A 238 3.56 6.65 -0.47
N LEU A 239 2.23 6.81 -0.40
CA LEU A 239 1.57 7.17 0.86
C LEU A 239 1.79 6.11 1.94
N ASP A 240 1.56 4.83 1.65
CA ASP A 240 1.77 3.73 2.61
C ASP A 240 3.23 3.64 3.08
N SER A 241 4.20 4.01 2.24
CA SER A 241 5.61 4.04 2.62
C SER A 241 5.93 5.00 3.77
N LEU A 242 5.08 6.03 3.97
CA LEU A 242 5.21 6.96 5.08
C LEU A 242 4.72 6.38 6.40
N VAL A 243 3.97 5.28 6.38
CA VAL A 243 3.38 4.67 7.57
C VAL A 243 4.41 3.87 8.36
N ASP A 244 4.41 4.08 9.67
CA ASP A 244 5.02 3.22 10.67
C ASP A 244 3.90 2.61 11.51
N ASP A 245 3.72 1.29 11.42
CA ASP A 245 2.61 0.59 12.08
C ASP A 245 2.68 0.64 13.63
N ARG A 246 3.78 1.14 14.20
CA ARG A 246 3.95 1.36 15.65
C ARG A 246 3.42 2.71 16.11
N ASN A 247 3.25 3.65 15.18
CA ASN A 247 2.78 5.00 15.46
C ASN A 247 1.27 5.09 15.22
N HIS A 248 0.64 6.05 15.89
CA HIS A 248 -0.73 6.47 15.62
C HIS A 248 -0.89 7.95 15.99
N SER A 249 -1.90 8.60 15.40
CA SER A 249 -2.26 9.99 15.66
C SER A 249 -1.11 11.01 15.49
N PRO A 250 -0.37 11.03 14.36
CA PRO A 250 -0.55 10.22 13.15
C PRO A 250 0.36 8.98 13.11
N ALA A 251 0.03 8.01 12.26
CA ALA A 251 0.79 6.78 12.03
C ALA A 251 2.02 6.97 11.12
N PHE A 252 2.51 8.19 10.96
CA PHE A 252 3.65 8.45 10.11
C PHE A 252 4.97 8.11 10.80
N ALA A 253 5.95 7.69 10.01
CA ALA A 253 7.31 7.43 10.44
C ALA A 253 7.95 8.71 11.02
N ASP A 254 8.82 8.50 12.01
CA ASP A 254 9.49 9.59 12.72
C ASP A 254 10.25 10.51 11.75
N GLY A 255 10.14 11.82 11.99
CA GLY A 255 10.73 12.86 11.14
C GLY A 255 9.85 13.30 9.97
N PHE A 256 8.75 12.60 9.64
CA PHE A 256 7.77 13.12 8.69
C PHE A 256 6.83 14.12 9.37
N PHE A 257 6.87 15.39 8.96
CA PHE A 257 6.11 16.48 9.59
C PHE A 257 5.11 17.19 8.66
N ILE A 258 5.14 16.90 7.36
CA ILE A 258 4.38 17.66 6.35
C ILE A 258 2.88 17.37 6.50
N ASN A 259 2.12 18.43 6.77
CA ASN A 259 0.65 18.41 6.86
C ASN A 259 0.10 17.27 7.73
N LYS A 260 0.86 16.78 8.72
CA LYS A 260 0.65 15.45 9.30
C LYS A 260 -0.64 15.26 10.12
N GLU A 261 -1.32 16.34 10.44
CA GLU A 261 -2.43 16.39 11.40
C GLU A 261 -3.80 16.13 10.76
N GLN A 262 -3.84 15.90 9.45
CA GLN A 262 -5.11 15.71 8.73
C GLN A 262 -5.61 14.27 8.80
N ASP A 263 -6.92 14.07 8.64
CA ASP A 263 -7.57 12.77 8.76
C ASP A 263 -7.12 11.77 7.67
N GLY A 264 -6.87 12.23 6.44
CA GLY A 264 -6.38 11.40 5.35
C GLY A 264 -6.02 12.16 4.09
N TYR A 265 -5.34 11.47 3.18
CA TYR A 265 -4.76 12.05 1.97
C TYR A 265 -5.18 11.27 0.73
N TRP A 266 -5.58 12.03 -0.30
CA TRP A 266 -5.85 11.49 -1.62
C TRP A 266 -4.57 10.90 -2.23
N SER A 267 -4.70 9.74 -2.86
CA SER A 267 -3.70 9.24 -3.80
C SER A 267 -4.11 9.49 -5.25
N SER A 268 -3.14 9.43 -6.16
CA SER A 268 -3.38 9.44 -7.62
C SER A 268 -3.91 8.11 -8.15
N THR A 269 -3.97 7.07 -7.31
CA THR A 269 -4.43 5.73 -7.65
C THR A 269 -5.95 5.65 -7.57
N THR A 270 -6.62 5.28 -8.66
CA THR A 270 -8.07 5.01 -8.72
C THR A 270 -8.39 3.62 -8.15
N SER A 271 -9.55 3.45 -7.51
CA SER A 271 -10.04 2.11 -7.14
C SER A 271 -10.71 1.45 -8.33
N LEU A 272 -10.18 0.32 -8.81
CA LEU A 272 -10.82 -0.42 -9.92
C LEU A 272 -12.00 -1.30 -9.49
N TYR A 273 -12.26 -1.39 -8.17
CA TYR A 273 -13.50 -1.99 -7.69
C TYR A 273 -14.70 -1.09 -8.02
N GLU A 274 -14.50 0.22 -7.94
CA GLU A 274 -15.45 1.24 -8.35
C GLU A 274 -14.68 2.53 -8.74
N PRO A 275 -14.50 2.81 -10.05
CA PRO A 275 -13.63 3.89 -10.54
C PRO A 275 -14.04 5.32 -10.16
N ARG A 276 -15.25 5.50 -9.61
CA ARG A 276 -15.68 6.77 -8.97
C ARG A 276 -14.96 7.05 -7.66
N TYR A 277 -14.21 6.09 -7.13
CA TYR A 277 -13.43 6.24 -5.90
C TYR A 277 -11.94 6.24 -6.21
N ALA A 278 -11.17 6.94 -5.38
CA ALA A 278 -9.71 6.90 -5.37
C ALA A 278 -9.21 6.32 -4.05
N TRP A 279 -8.02 5.74 -4.06
CA TRP A 279 -7.39 5.23 -2.85
C TRP A 279 -7.00 6.37 -1.92
N VAL A 280 -7.06 6.10 -0.62
CA VAL A 280 -6.82 7.08 0.44
C VAL A 280 -6.01 6.44 1.54
N LEU A 281 -5.00 7.17 2.04
CA LEU A 281 -4.33 6.87 3.29
C LEU A 281 -4.98 7.68 4.42
N TYR A 282 -5.41 7.01 5.50
CA TYR A 282 -5.89 7.68 6.70
C TYR A 282 -4.74 7.85 7.70
N ALA A 283 -4.44 9.08 8.10
CA ALA A 283 -3.25 9.38 8.90
C ALA A 283 -3.37 8.90 10.34
N LEU A 284 -4.59 8.78 10.87
CA LEU A 284 -4.83 8.46 12.27
C LEU A 284 -4.16 7.16 12.72
N ASP A 285 -4.30 6.12 11.90
CA ASP A 285 -3.75 4.79 12.19
C ASP A 285 -3.09 4.16 10.96
N GLY A 286 -2.99 4.88 9.86
CA GLY A 286 -2.39 4.40 8.62
C GLY A 286 -3.33 3.54 7.79
N ALA A 287 -4.66 3.56 7.99
CA ALA A 287 -5.58 2.77 7.15
C ALA A 287 -5.37 3.02 5.66
N ILE A 288 -5.57 2.00 4.83
CA ILE A 288 -5.72 2.19 3.39
C ILE A 288 -7.15 1.85 2.99
N GLY A 289 -7.85 2.86 2.50
CA GLY A 289 -9.23 2.74 2.03
C GLY A 289 -9.46 3.46 0.72
N VAL A 290 -10.69 3.91 0.52
CA VAL A 290 -11.11 4.61 -0.68
C VAL A 290 -12.04 5.76 -0.33
N GLY A 291 -11.91 6.87 -1.06
CA GLY A 291 -12.77 8.05 -0.96
C GLY A 291 -13.54 8.28 -2.25
N TYR A 292 -14.76 8.79 -2.16
CA TYR A 292 -15.59 9.11 -3.33
C TYR A 292 -15.07 10.39 -3.98
N LYS A 293 -14.58 10.34 -5.23
CA LYS A 293 -13.85 11.44 -5.88
C LYS A 293 -14.58 12.79 -5.84
N PRO A 294 -15.92 12.87 -6.01
CA PRO A 294 -16.65 14.13 -5.94
C PRO A 294 -16.77 14.77 -4.55
N ASN A 295 -16.50 14.04 -3.46
CA ASN A 295 -16.65 14.58 -2.12
C ASN A 295 -15.43 15.41 -1.67
N VAL A 296 -15.68 16.36 -0.77
CA VAL A 296 -14.68 17.24 -0.14
C VAL A 296 -14.18 16.59 1.16
N ASP A 297 -13.45 15.48 1.04
CA ASP A 297 -13.19 14.58 2.18
C ASP A 297 -11.71 14.54 2.62
N PHE A 298 -10.75 14.76 1.73
CA PHE A 298 -9.33 14.49 2.03
C PHE A 298 -8.37 15.60 1.56
N TYR A 299 -7.13 15.47 2.02
CA TYR A 299 -6.08 16.46 1.88
C TYR A 299 -5.03 16.02 0.86
N VAL A 300 -4.08 16.91 0.58
CA VAL A 300 -3.07 16.70 -0.47
C VAL A 300 -1.68 16.67 0.13
N LEU A 301 -0.89 15.70 -0.33
CA LEU A 301 0.57 15.75 -0.30
C LEU A 301 1.05 15.80 -1.75
N ALA A 302 2.22 16.39 -1.97
CA ALA A 302 2.87 16.35 -3.28
C ALA A 302 4.23 15.67 -3.15
N VAL A 303 4.53 14.83 -4.13
CA VAL A 303 5.76 14.04 -4.21
C VAL A 303 6.41 14.22 -5.58
N ARG A 304 7.72 14.05 -5.65
CA ARG A 304 8.50 13.95 -6.90
C ARG A 304 9.73 13.08 -6.70
N GLY A 305 10.44 12.85 -7.80
CA GLY A 305 11.59 11.94 -7.86
C GLY A 305 11.15 10.64 -8.46
#